data_AF-A0A2V9PRB7-F1
#
_entry.id   AF-A0A2V9PRB7-F1
#
_cell.length_a   1.000
_cell.length_b   1.000
_cell.length_c   1.000
_cell.angle_alpha   90.00
_cell.angle_beta   90.00
_cell.angle_gamma   90.00
#
_symmetry.space_group_name_H-M   'P 1'
#
loop_
_entity.id
_entity.type
_entity.pdbx_description
1 polymer ?
#
loop_
_entity_poly.entity_id
_entity_poly.type
_entity_poly.pdbx_seq_one_letter_code
_entity_poly.pdbx_strand_id
1 'polypeptide(L)'
;MQVLGQPPITYSYDNASRLTSMSQASKTMTVTYDGDGRRSTLTLPNGIVTTYSYNRAGELTGIVYTQDGQPLGDLQYTYDTVGQRTGVAGSMARTNFPRSVSSATYDEGNSLTSWDGQAILSDANGNILSDGFHTYSWDARNHLVAVDSGTTAAFSYDALGRRAAKAVNGVTTNVVYSFINPVQEITGGTVSANFLTGGVDEYFVRSDAQGDIFYLADALGSTLGLADINGNIQTQYTYDPFGATTSTGLPTSNTVGFTGREMDNTGLYYYRARYYEPSMGRFLSEDPIGFKADMNVYAYAFSSPVNFVDPSGLNGTKKPDNAIYKICCKKGKFSFCEGPNASMAGNDWVGDCAREHERQHINDFNSGKFTPLTNCADPANDGQIVNVNGPDKNAIECSGYSKEVDCLSHAPSRAGDSIDARKKFVNDQKSHYCGAAGGCK
;
A
#
# COMPACT_ATOMS: atom_id res chain seq x y z
N MET A 1 9.53 14.97 -8.62
CA MET A 1 10.53 15.49 -7.65
C MET A 1 11.84 14.76 -7.89
N GLN A 2 12.97 15.45 -8.01
CA GLN A 2 14.29 14.80 -8.06
C GLN A 2 14.87 14.80 -6.64
N VAL A 3 15.23 13.62 -6.14
CA VAL A 3 15.98 13.51 -4.88
C VAL A 3 17.43 13.86 -5.17
N LEU A 4 18.02 14.80 -4.44
CA LEU A 4 19.38 15.23 -4.66
C LEU A 4 20.33 14.02 -4.59
N GLY A 5 21.17 13.85 -5.61
CA GLY A 5 22.12 12.73 -5.69
C GLY A 5 21.52 11.41 -6.19
N GLN A 6 20.23 11.33 -6.53
CA GLN A 6 19.65 10.16 -7.20
C GLN A 6 19.38 10.44 -8.69
N PRO A 7 19.62 9.46 -9.57
CA PRO A 7 19.19 9.53 -10.97
C PRO A 7 17.66 9.64 -11.08
N PRO A 8 17.14 10.34 -12.12
CA PRO A 8 15.72 10.37 -12.40
C PRO A 8 15.13 8.98 -12.59
N ILE A 9 13.87 8.81 -12.20
CA ILE A 9 13.09 7.60 -12.47
C ILE A 9 12.36 7.77 -13.80
N THR A 10 12.45 6.76 -14.67
CA THR A 10 11.70 6.65 -15.92
C THR A 10 10.61 5.60 -15.75
N TYR A 11 9.39 5.94 -16.14
CA TYR A 11 8.23 5.04 -16.11
C TYR A 11 7.77 4.73 -17.53
N SER A 12 7.35 3.50 -17.77
CA SER A 12 6.68 3.08 -19.01
C SER A 12 5.31 2.51 -18.70
N TYR A 13 4.38 2.70 -19.63
CA TYR A 13 2.99 2.28 -19.48
C TYR A 13 2.52 1.53 -20.73
N ASP A 14 1.52 0.67 -20.59
CA ASP A 14 0.81 0.09 -21.74
C ASP A 14 -0.32 1.01 -22.24
N ASN A 15 -1.03 0.60 -23.30
CA ASN A 15 -2.14 1.33 -23.89
C ASN A 15 -3.40 1.42 -22.99
N ALA A 16 -3.38 0.78 -21.83
CA ALA A 16 -4.39 0.90 -20.77
C ALA A 16 -3.89 1.75 -19.58
N SER A 17 -2.79 2.50 -19.78
CA SER A 17 -2.16 3.34 -18.75
C SER A 17 -1.69 2.59 -17.50
N ARG A 18 -1.36 1.31 -17.63
CA ARG A 18 -0.86 0.49 -16.54
C ARG A 18 0.66 0.48 -16.57
N LEU A 19 1.30 0.61 -15.41
CA LEU A 19 2.76 0.63 -15.28
C LEU A 19 3.35 -0.68 -15.81
N THR A 20 4.19 -0.65 -16.84
CA THR A 20 4.87 -1.84 -17.36
C THR A 20 6.35 -1.89 -17.00
N SER A 21 6.97 -0.74 -16.70
CA SER A 21 8.37 -0.67 -16.29
C SER A 21 8.65 0.57 -15.45
N MET A 22 9.54 0.43 -14.47
CA MET A 22 10.17 1.52 -13.75
C MET A 22 11.69 1.32 -13.76
N SER A 23 12.41 2.35 -14.18
CA SER A 23 13.87 2.33 -14.25
C SER A 23 14.48 3.51 -13.50
N GLN A 24 15.49 3.23 -12.68
CA GLN A 24 16.36 4.22 -12.05
C GLN A 24 17.81 3.80 -12.23
N ALA A 25 18.58 4.57 -13.02
CA ALA A 25 19.91 4.17 -13.48
C ALA A 25 19.90 2.78 -14.16
N SER A 26 20.72 1.84 -13.70
CA SER A 26 20.79 0.47 -14.21
C SER A 26 19.71 -0.46 -13.63
N LYS A 27 18.93 0.00 -12.65
CA LYS A 27 17.89 -0.82 -12.00
C LYS A 27 16.59 -0.67 -12.75
N THR A 28 16.12 -1.76 -13.34
CA THR A 28 14.83 -1.79 -14.03
C THR A 28 13.98 -2.89 -13.44
N MET A 29 12.75 -2.56 -13.05
CA MET A 29 11.73 -3.53 -12.73
C MET A 29 10.66 -3.51 -13.82
N THR A 30 10.03 -4.65 -14.10
CA THR A 30 8.93 -4.74 -15.07
C THR A 30 7.69 -5.40 -14.47
N VAL A 31 6.52 -4.98 -14.94
CA VAL A 31 5.23 -5.55 -14.54
C VAL A 31 4.53 -6.02 -15.80
N THR A 32 3.90 -7.19 -15.72
CA THR A 32 2.93 -7.63 -16.74
C THR A 32 1.56 -7.82 -16.13
N TYR A 33 0.55 -7.87 -16.98
CA TYR A 33 -0.84 -7.99 -16.57
C TYR A 33 -1.53 -9.13 -17.30
N ASP A 34 -2.49 -9.78 -16.64
CA ASP A 34 -3.36 -10.76 -17.28
C ASP A 34 -4.43 -10.10 -18.16
N GLY A 35 -5.29 -10.90 -18.78
CA GLY A 35 -6.40 -10.41 -19.62
C GLY A 35 -7.40 -9.54 -18.86
N ASP A 36 -7.48 -9.69 -17.55
CA ASP A 36 -8.32 -8.87 -16.67
C ASP A 36 -7.57 -7.60 -16.21
N GLY A 37 -6.29 -7.44 -16.49
CA GLY A 37 -5.52 -6.29 -16.03
C GLY A 37 -5.10 -6.34 -14.57
N ARG A 38 -5.13 -7.51 -13.96
CA ARG A 38 -4.46 -7.75 -12.68
C ARG A 38 -2.99 -8.01 -12.94
N ARG A 39 -2.12 -7.65 -12.00
CA ARG A 39 -0.68 -7.91 -12.12
C ARG A 39 -0.44 -9.41 -12.26
N SER A 40 0.12 -9.86 -13.37
CA SER A 40 0.46 -11.27 -13.62
C SER A 40 1.89 -11.57 -13.19
N THR A 41 2.84 -10.67 -13.50
CA THR A 41 4.23 -10.79 -13.04
C THR A 41 4.80 -9.46 -12.56
N LEU A 42 5.77 -9.53 -11.64
CA LEU A 42 6.70 -8.48 -11.26
C LEU A 42 8.11 -9.03 -11.38
N THR A 43 8.94 -8.44 -12.22
CA THR A 43 10.37 -8.78 -12.32
C THR A 43 11.20 -7.70 -11.66
N LEU A 44 11.98 -8.06 -10.65
CA LEU A 44 12.90 -7.17 -9.94
C LEU A 44 14.21 -6.99 -10.71
N PRO A 45 15.02 -5.95 -10.40
CA PRO A 45 16.25 -5.67 -11.16
C PRO A 45 17.32 -6.77 -11.12
N ASN A 46 17.29 -7.67 -10.15
CA ASN A 46 18.17 -8.85 -10.10
C ASN A 46 17.65 -10.07 -10.90
N GLY A 47 16.50 -9.94 -11.57
CA GLY A 47 15.90 -11.02 -12.34
C GLY A 47 14.96 -11.93 -11.55
N ILE A 48 14.73 -11.67 -10.26
CA ILE A 48 13.67 -12.38 -9.52
C ILE A 48 12.32 -12.04 -10.15
N VAL A 49 11.58 -13.06 -10.53
CA VAL A 49 10.21 -12.96 -11.05
C VAL A 49 9.23 -13.44 -9.99
N THR A 50 8.34 -12.54 -9.59
CA THR A 50 7.16 -12.83 -8.78
C THR A 50 5.97 -13.04 -9.72
N THR A 51 5.35 -14.22 -9.70
CA THR A 51 4.15 -14.55 -10.49
C THR A 51 2.93 -14.61 -9.58
N TYR A 52 1.83 -14.00 -10.00
CA TYR A 52 0.59 -13.91 -9.25
C TYR A 52 -0.51 -14.74 -9.92
N SER A 53 -1.21 -15.56 -9.13
CA SER A 53 -2.35 -16.36 -9.58
C SER A 53 -3.64 -15.87 -8.94
N TYR A 54 -4.74 -15.89 -9.69
CA TYR A 54 -6.03 -15.42 -9.22
C TYR A 54 -7.13 -16.45 -9.49
N ASN A 55 -8.17 -16.46 -8.66
CA ASN A 55 -9.39 -17.19 -8.98
C ASN A 55 -10.34 -16.37 -9.88
N ARG A 56 -11.50 -16.95 -10.20
CA ARG A 56 -12.54 -16.32 -11.02
C ARG A 56 -13.19 -15.10 -10.37
N ALA A 57 -13.11 -14.98 -9.03
CA ALA A 57 -13.64 -13.85 -8.30
C ALA A 57 -12.68 -12.65 -8.28
N GLY A 58 -11.46 -12.78 -8.80
CA GLY A 58 -10.48 -11.70 -8.75
C GLY A 58 -9.45 -11.82 -7.64
N GLU A 59 -9.62 -12.77 -6.72
CA GLU A 59 -8.85 -12.89 -5.49
C GLU A 59 -7.50 -13.54 -5.74
N LEU A 60 -6.44 -12.98 -5.16
CA LEU A 60 -5.08 -13.50 -5.27
C LEU A 60 -4.97 -14.86 -4.56
N THR A 61 -4.88 -15.95 -5.32
CA THR A 61 -4.77 -17.32 -4.79
C THR A 61 -3.35 -17.80 -4.62
N GLY A 62 -2.36 -17.17 -5.26
CA GLY A 62 -0.97 -17.57 -5.03
C GLY A 62 0.07 -16.59 -5.54
N ILE A 63 1.25 -16.68 -4.93
CA ILE A 63 2.45 -15.94 -5.30
C ILE A 63 3.58 -16.95 -5.43
N VAL A 64 4.34 -16.91 -6.53
CA VAL A 64 5.52 -17.75 -6.75
C VAL A 64 6.71 -16.88 -7.07
N TYR A 65 7.81 -17.06 -6.33
CA TYR A 65 9.09 -16.36 -6.56
C TYR A 65 10.05 -17.30 -7.29
N THR A 66 10.64 -16.84 -8.38
CA THR A 66 11.64 -17.59 -9.14
C THR A 66 12.81 -16.72 -9.54
N GLN A 67 13.97 -17.32 -9.77
CA GLN A 67 15.10 -16.68 -10.45
C GLN A 67 15.69 -17.67 -11.46
N ASP A 68 15.86 -17.23 -12.71
CA ASP A 68 16.31 -18.08 -13.82
C ASP A 68 15.49 -19.38 -13.95
N GLY A 69 14.18 -19.28 -13.67
CA GLY A 69 13.23 -20.40 -13.68
C GLY A 69 13.32 -21.35 -12.48
N GLN A 70 14.25 -21.15 -11.55
CA GLN A 70 14.35 -21.92 -10.31
C GLN A 70 13.46 -21.33 -9.21
N PRO A 71 12.70 -22.14 -8.47
CA PRO A 71 11.84 -21.66 -7.39
C PRO A 71 12.67 -21.17 -6.20
N LEU A 72 12.36 -19.97 -5.72
CA LEU A 72 12.86 -19.42 -4.45
C LEU A 72 11.85 -19.63 -3.31
N GLY A 73 10.56 -19.71 -3.66
CA GLY A 73 9.49 -20.03 -2.72
C GLY A 73 8.11 -19.67 -3.25
N ASP A 74 7.07 -19.99 -2.48
CA ASP A 74 5.68 -19.84 -2.88
C ASP A 74 4.72 -19.59 -1.71
N LEU A 75 3.55 -19.02 -2.04
CA LEU A 75 2.41 -18.78 -1.17
C LEU A 75 1.14 -19.22 -1.88
N GLN A 76 0.23 -19.87 -1.17
CA GLN A 76 -1.10 -20.25 -1.63
C GLN A 76 -2.13 -19.74 -0.63
N TYR A 77 -3.18 -19.07 -1.10
CA TYR A 77 -4.21 -18.45 -0.28
C TYR A 77 -5.56 -19.11 -0.49
N THR A 78 -6.31 -19.26 0.60
CA THR A 78 -7.71 -19.70 0.59
C THR A 78 -8.62 -18.60 1.09
N TYR A 79 -9.83 -18.55 0.55
CA TYR A 79 -10.85 -17.54 0.86
C TYR A 79 -12.15 -18.22 1.28
N ASP A 80 -12.93 -17.56 2.14
CA ASP A 80 -14.31 -17.95 2.40
C ASP A 80 -15.28 -17.42 1.32
N THR A 81 -16.58 -17.66 1.50
CA THR A 81 -17.60 -17.24 0.51
C THR A 81 -17.82 -15.73 0.43
N VAL A 82 -17.29 -14.94 1.38
CA VAL A 82 -17.40 -13.48 1.39
C VAL A 82 -16.08 -12.80 1.01
N GLY A 83 -15.10 -13.58 0.56
CA GLY A 83 -13.82 -13.13 0.02
C GLY A 83 -12.80 -12.73 1.09
N GLN A 84 -12.97 -13.23 2.31
CA GLN A 84 -11.98 -13.08 3.37
C GLN A 84 -10.98 -14.22 3.31
N ARG A 85 -9.69 -13.90 3.38
CA ARG A 85 -8.61 -14.86 3.45
C ARG A 85 -8.72 -15.67 4.75
N THR A 86 -8.83 -16.98 4.61
CA THR A 86 -8.94 -17.94 5.71
C THR A 86 -7.68 -18.76 5.94
N GLY A 87 -6.73 -18.73 5.01
CA GLY A 87 -5.52 -19.53 5.11
C GLY A 87 -4.41 -19.08 4.17
N VAL A 88 -3.20 -19.46 4.56
CA VAL A 88 -1.98 -19.36 3.75
C VAL A 88 -1.18 -20.65 3.89
N ALA A 89 -0.66 -21.15 2.77
CA ALA A 89 0.23 -22.31 2.68
C ALA A 89 1.38 -22.02 1.71
N GLY A 90 2.29 -22.98 1.53
CA GLY A 90 3.47 -22.83 0.67
C GLY A 90 4.78 -22.67 1.46
N SER A 91 5.90 -22.76 0.75
CA SER A 91 7.24 -22.72 1.36
C SER A 91 7.59 -21.39 2.03
N MET A 92 6.93 -20.30 1.62
CA MET A 92 7.09 -18.96 2.20
C MET A 92 5.94 -18.58 3.13
N ALA A 93 5.05 -19.51 3.49
CA ALA A 93 4.00 -19.28 4.49
C ALA A 93 4.61 -19.11 5.89
N ARG A 94 4.96 -17.87 6.22
CA ARG A 94 5.76 -17.50 7.39
C ARG A 94 4.90 -16.86 8.45
N THR A 95 3.98 -17.68 8.99
CA THR A 95 3.00 -17.28 10.00
C THR A 95 3.36 -17.84 11.36
N ASN A 96 3.35 -17.00 12.39
CA ASN A 96 3.42 -17.38 13.80
C ASN A 96 2.03 -17.30 14.45
N PHE A 97 1.89 -17.91 15.62
CA PHE A 97 0.73 -17.68 16.48
C PHE A 97 0.97 -16.46 17.37
N PRO A 98 -0.07 -15.65 17.64
CA PRO A 98 0.01 -14.61 18.66
C PRO A 98 0.43 -15.20 20.01
N ARG A 99 1.18 -14.42 20.77
CA ARG A 99 1.47 -14.74 22.18
C ARG A 99 0.14 -14.83 22.94
N SER A 100 0.00 -15.86 23.77
CA SER A 100 -1.14 -15.95 24.70
C SER A 100 -1.05 -14.87 25.76
N VAL A 101 -2.16 -14.20 26.02
CA VAL A 101 -2.29 -13.09 26.97
C VAL A 101 -3.33 -13.47 28.01
N SER A 102 -2.98 -13.34 29.29
CA SER A 102 -3.86 -13.76 30.40
C SER A 102 -5.10 -12.88 30.55
N SER A 103 -4.97 -11.57 30.30
CA SER A 103 -6.04 -10.59 30.38
C SER A 103 -5.69 -9.31 29.63
N ALA A 104 -6.72 -8.62 29.12
CA ALA A 104 -6.65 -7.25 28.65
C ALA A 104 -7.87 -6.50 29.20
N THR A 105 -7.68 -5.33 29.78
CA THR A 105 -8.77 -4.50 30.30
C THR A 105 -8.78 -3.13 29.65
N TYR A 106 -9.96 -2.57 29.48
CA TYR A 106 -10.19 -1.31 28.78
C TYR A 106 -11.13 -0.42 29.58
N ASP A 107 -11.05 0.89 29.35
CA ASP A 107 -12.05 1.84 29.82
C ASP A 107 -13.20 2.03 28.80
N GLU A 108 -14.15 2.91 29.13
CA GLU A 108 -15.30 3.23 28.27
C GLU A 108 -14.90 3.91 26.94
N GLY A 109 -13.68 4.46 26.85
CA GLY A 109 -13.12 5.08 25.65
C GLY A 109 -12.34 4.11 24.76
N ASN A 110 -12.35 2.81 25.06
CA ASN A 110 -11.51 1.78 24.43
C ASN A 110 -10.00 1.93 24.70
N SER A 111 -9.59 2.77 25.65
CA SER A 111 -8.18 2.89 26.05
C SER A 111 -7.78 1.65 26.84
N LEU A 112 -6.62 1.08 26.52
CA LEU A 112 -6.10 -0.10 27.21
C LEU A 112 -5.58 0.32 28.59
N THR A 113 -6.04 -0.33 29.66
CA THR A 113 -5.68 -0.01 31.05
C THR A 113 -4.79 -1.08 31.69
N SER A 114 -4.85 -2.33 31.20
CA SER A 114 -3.91 -3.37 31.56
C SER A 114 -3.76 -4.40 30.44
N TRP A 115 -2.53 -4.91 30.26
CA TRP A 115 -2.16 -5.93 29.28
C TRP A 115 -1.31 -7.01 29.94
N ASP A 116 -1.78 -8.27 29.93
CA ASP A 116 -1.11 -9.40 30.58
C ASP A 116 -0.78 -9.15 32.06
N GLY A 117 -1.68 -8.43 32.75
CA GLY A 117 -1.53 -8.01 34.15
C GLY A 117 -0.58 -6.83 34.37
N GLN A 118 0.01 -6.25 33.31
CA GLN A 118 0.78 -5.01 33.40
C GLN A 118 -0.12 -3.79 33.21
N ALA A 119 -0.01 -2.82 34.10
CA ALA A 119 -0.74 -1.57 33.99
C ALA A 119 -0.26 -0.76 32.78
N ILE A 120 -1.20 -0.24 32.00
CA ILE A 120 -0.94 0.69 30.91
C ILE A 120 -1.27 2.09 31.42
N LEU A 121 -0.33 3.02 31.24
CA LEU A 121 -0.51 4.42 31.60
C LEU A 121 -0.72 5.23 30.33
N SER A 122 -1.75 6.07 30.32
CA SER A 122 -2.09 6.95 29.20
C SER A 122 -2.25 8.40 29.67
N ASP A 123 -2.04 9.36 28.76
CA ASP A 123 -2.37 10.76 29.00
C ASP A 123 -3.86 11.07 28.73
N ALA A 124 -4.25 12.33 28.97
CA ALA A 124 -5.63 12.78 28.75
C ALA A 124 -6.04 12.87 27.27
N ASN A 125 -5.09 12.79 26.34
CA ASN A 125 -5.35 12.73 24.89
C ASN A 125 -5.43 11.27 24.40
N GLY A 126 -5.38 10.30 25.31
CA GLY A 126 -5.46 8.88 24.98
C GLY A 126 -4.16 8.28 24.44
N ASN A 127 -3.02 8.97 24.56
CA ASN A 127 -1.73 8.41 24.17
C ASN A 127 -1.16 7.54 25.28
N ILE A 128 -0.65 6.35 24.94
CA ILE A 128 0.06 5.50 25.90
C ILE A 128 1.39 6.18 26.28
N LEU A 129 1.61 6.38 27.57
CA LEU A 129 2.84 6.90 28.20
C LEU A 129 3.76 5.76 28.67
N SER A 130 3.20 4.63 29.06
CA SER A 130 3.96 3.43 29.40
C SER A 130 3.10 2.17 29.29
N ASP A 131 3.69 1.08 28.84
CA ASP A 131 3.09 -0.26 28.86
C ASP A 131 3.69 -1.20 29.92
N GLY A 132 4.48 -0.65 30.84
CA GLY A 132 5.25 -1.40 31.85
C GLY A 132 6.61 -1.91 31.36
N PHE A 133 6.84 -1.97 30.04
CA PHE A 133 8.12 -2.37 29.43
C PHE A 133 8.81 -1.20 28.72
N HIS A 134 8.02 -0.31 28.16
CA HIS A 134 8.39 0.83 27.38
C HIS A 134 7.87 2.11 28.05
N THR A 135 8.58 3.21 27.83
CA THR A 135 8.06 4.55 28.09
C THR A 135 8.02 5.35 26.81
N TYR A 136 6.99 6.18 26.68
CA TYR A 136 6.67 6.93 25.47
C TYR A 136 6.51 8.41 25.79
N SER A 137 7.09 9.26 24.96
CA SER A 137 6.95 10.72 25.07
C SER A 137 6.32 11.28 23.80
N TRP A 138 5.42 12.24 23.96
CA TRP A 138 4.61 12.80 22.87
C TRP A 138 4.81 14.32 22.76
N ASP A 139 4.75 14.86 21.54
CA ASP A 139 4.74 16.30 21.32
C ASP A 139 3.32 16.89 21.46
N ALA A 140 3.22 18.22 21.49
CA ALA A 140 1.95 18.94 21.57
C ALA A 140 1.05 18.76 20.33
N ARG A 141 1.52 18.10 19.27
CA ARG A 141 0.75 17.75 18.07
C ARG A 141 0.36 16.27 18.06
N ASN A 142 0.51 15.57 19.19
CA ASN A 142 0.16 14.16 19.35
C ASN A 142 1.06 13.18 18.57
N HIS A 143 2.29 13.57 18.24
CA HIS A 143 3.27 12.66 17.64
C HIS A 143 4.18 12.05 18.70
N LEU A 144 4.50 10.77 18.56
CA LEU A 144 5.48 10.09 19.40
C LEU A 144 6.88 10.65 19.13
N VAL A 145 7.52 11.29 20.09
CA VAL A 145 8.86 11.88 19.93
C VAL A 145 9.96 11.06 20.59
N ALA A 146 9.64 10.17 21.53
CA ALA A 146 10.60 9.23 22.08
C ALA A 146 9.94 7.93 22.52
N VAL A 147 10.69 6.83 22.38
CA VAL A 147 10.42 5.55 23.02
C VAL A 147 11.70 5.09 23.70
N ASP A 148 11.57 4.62 24.94
CA ASP A 148 12.62 3.88 25.63
C ASP A 148 12.14 2.45 25.86
N SER A 149 12.79 1.49 25.19
CA SER A 149 12.51 0.06 25.28
C SER A 149 13.74 -0.77 25.66
N GLY A 150 14.73 -0.12 26.29
CA GLY A 150 16.11 -0.62 26.33
C GLY A 150 16.89 -0.31 25.05
N THR A 151 16.19 -0.01 23.94
CA THR A 151 16.71 0.78 22.82
C THR A 151 16.06 2.17 22.89
N THR A 152 16.86 3.20 23.12
CA THR A 152 16.35 4.57 23.12
C THR A 152 16.21 5.05 21.68
N ALA A 153 15.00 5.41 21.29
CA ALA A 153 14.72 6.04 20.01
C ALA A 153 14.03 7.39 20.17
N ALA A 154 14.44 8.38 19.38
CA ALA A 154 13.82 9.70 19.31
C ALA A 154 13.43 10.03 17.87
N PHE A 155 12.33 10.76 17.69
CA PHE A 155 11.74 11.05 16.39
C PHE A 155 11.46 12.53 16.22
N SER A 156 11.63 13.04 15.00
CA SER A 156 11.21 14.38 14.61
C SER A 156 10.40 14.34 13.32
N TYR A 157 9.54 15.33 13.15
CA TYR A 157 8.54 15.36 12.10
C TYR A 157 8.63 16.64 11.29
N ASP A 158 8.36 16.55 9.99
CA ASP A 158 8.21 17.70 9.14
C ASP A 158 6.87 18.44 9.39
N ALA A 159 6.67 19.54 8.67
CA ALA A 159 5.47 20.35 8.78
C ALA A 159 4.18 19.61 8.31
N LEU A 160 4.33 18.52 7.56
CA LEU A 160 3.23 17.68 7.09
C LEU A 160 2.95 16.49 8.03
N GLY A 161 3.69 16.37 9.14
CA GLY A 161 3.53 15.28 10.11
C GLY A 161 4.24 13.98 9.69
N ARG A 162 5.07 14.00 8.65
CA ARG A 162 5.89 12.83 8.28
C ARG A 162 7.16 12.83 9.11
N ARG A 163 7.59 11.66 9.57
CA ARG A 163 8.82 11.46 10.32
C ARG A 163 10.06 11.85 9.50
N ALA A 164 10.61 13.02 9.76
CA ALA A 164 11.75 13.59 9.05
C ALA A 164 13.09 13.00 9.51
N ALA A 165 13.19 12.61 10.79
CA ALA A 165 14.36 11.93 11.31
C ALA A 165 14.02 10.96 12.44
N LYS A 166 14.88 9.94 12.58
CA LYS A 166 14.91 9.01 13.70
C LYS A 166 16.33 8.95 14.28
N ALA A 167 16.45 8.96 15.59
CA ALA A 167 17.70 8.72 16.29
C ALA A 167 17.55 7.45 17.11
N VAL A 168 18.22 6.36 16.72
CA VAL A 168 18.13 5.06 17.40
C VAL A 168 19.51 4.71 17.96
N ASN A 169 19.60 4.43 19.26
CA ASN A 169 20.88 4.19 19.94
C ASN A 169 21.94 5.28 19.66
N GLY A 170 21.50 6.54 19.61
CA GLY A 170 22.35 7.71 19.35
C GLY A 170 22.68 7.97 17.87
N VAL A 171 22.30 7.07 16.94
CA VAL A 171 22.53 7.26 15.50
C VAL A 171 21.34 7.97 14.87
N THR A 172 21.55 9.20 14.41
CA THR A 172 20.51 9.99 13.71
C THR A 172 20.52 9.69 12.21
N THR A 173 19.34 9.32 11.70
CA THR A 173 19.05 9.11 10.28
C THR A 173 17.92 10.03 9.86
N ASN A 174 18.17 10.89 8.88
CA ASN A 174 17.16 11.70 8.21
C ASN A 174 16.55 10.91 7.06
N VAL A 175 15.26 11.16 6.78
CA VAL A 175 14.51 10.43 5.77
C VAL A 175 14.02 11.41 4.70
N VAL A 176 14.29 11.11 3.44
CA VAL A 176 13.75 11.83 2.30
C VAL A 176 12.62 11.02 1.70
N TYR A 177 11.53 11.70 1.36
CA TYR A 177 10.31 11.10 0.85
C TYR A 177 10.07 11.46 -0.61
N SER A 178 9.56 10.50 -1.38
CA SER A 178 8.82 10.77 -2.61
C SER A 178 7.34 10.51 -2.30
N PHE A 179 6.53 11.57 -2.34
CA PHE A 179 5.17 11.55 -1.81
C PHE A 179 5.13 11.05 -0.35
N ILE A 180 4.68 9.81 -0.15
CA ILE A 180 4.49 9.20 1.17
C ILE A 180 5.41 8.01 1.45
N ASN A 181 6.23 7.59 0.47
CA ASN A 181 7.21 6.53 0.65
C ASN A 181 8.60 7.14 0.92
N PRO A 182 9.37 6.58 1.87
CA PRO A 182 10.78 6.91 2.01
C PRO A 182 11.56 6.42 0.78
N VAL A 183 12.47 7.26 0.30
CA VAL A 183 13.29 6.99 -0.89
C VAL A 183 14.79 7.16 -0.64
N GLN A 184 15.18 7.78 0.47
CA GLN A 184 16.57 7.93 0.87
C GLN A 184 16.70 8.07 2.40
N GLU A 185 17.73 7.45 2.95
CA GLU A 185 18.20 7.65 4.33
C GLU A 185 19.54 8.39 4.32
N ILE A 186 19.71 9.34 5.24
CA ILE A 186 20.93 10.16 5.38
C ILE A 186 21.41 10.13 6.83
N THR A 187 22.60 9.61 7.07
CA THR A 187 23.23 9.53 8.40
C THR A 187 24.51 10.37 8.39
N GLY A 188 24.69 11.25 9.37
CA GLY A 188 25.90 12.10 9.45
C GLY A 188 26.12 13.01 8.22
N GLY A 189 25.05 13.36 7.50
CA GLY A 189 25.12 14.16 6.26
C GLY A 189 25.49 13.39 5.00
N THR A 190 25.67 12.06 5.09
CA THR A 190 25.95 11.20 3.93
C THR A 190 24.76 10.28 3.66
N VAL A 191 24.54 9.96 2.38
CA VAL A 191 23.50 9.00 1.99
C VAL A 191 23.89 7.62 2.52
N SER A 192 23.05 7.05 3.40
CA SER A 192 23.26 5.74 4.01
C SER A 192 22.48 4.64 3.30
N ALA A 193 21.31 4.96 2.72
CA ALA A 193 20.57 4.05 1.88
C ALA A 193 19.68 4.79 0.85
N ASN A 194 19.39 4.14 -0.27
CA ASN A 194 18.37 4.54 -1.23
C ASN A 194 17.34 3.42 -1.41
N PHE A 195 16.11 3.78 -1.75
CA PHE A 195 15.02 2.82 -2.01
C PHE A 195 14.45 3.03 -3.39
N LEU A 196 14.25 1.93 -4.12
CA LEU A 196 13.39 1.90 -5.30
C LEU A 196 11.99 1.43 -4.86
N THR A 197 11.01 2.33 -4.92
CA THR A 197 9.65 2.10 -4.43
C THR A 197 8.61 2.22 -5.53
N GLY A 198 7.50 1.52 -5.38
CA GLY A 198 6.36 1.50 -6.29
C GLY A 198 5.20 2.30 -5.74
N GLY A 199 4.02 1.67 -5.70
CA GLY A 199 2.86 2.21 -5.02
C GLY A 199 3.09 2.43 -3.52
N VAL A 200 2.03 2.87 -2.83
CA VAL A 200 2.08 3.08 -1.37
C VAL A 200 2.51 1.78 -0.67
N ASP A 201 3.56 1.87 0.14
CA ASP A 201 4.13 0.75 0.90
C ASP A 201 4.63 -0.43 0.04
N GLU A 202 4.99 -0.15 -1.23
CA GLU A 202 5.60 -1.12 -2.14
C GLU A 202 7.09 -0.82 -2.32
N TYR A 203 7.94 -1.76 -1.91
CA TYR A 203 9.39 -1.64 -2.00
C TYR A 203 9.94 -2.74 -2.90
N PHE A 204 10.86 -2.37 -3.80
CA PHE A 204 11.49 -3.30 -4.73
C PHE A 204 12.95 -3.57 -4.36
N VAL A 205 13.69 -2.49 -4.09
CA VAL A 205 15.13 -2.55 -3.79
C VAL A 205 15.46 -1.60 -2.67
N ARG A 206 16.34 -2.02 -1.77
CA ARG A 206 17.09 -1.11 -0.90
C ARG A 206 18.58 -1.26 -1.18
N SER A 207 19.27 -0.14 -1.23
CA SER A 207 20.67 -0.04 -1.63
C SER A 207 21.45 0.72 -0.58
N ASP A 208 22.41 0.06 0.06
CA ASP A 208 23.29 0.65 1.07
C ASP A 208 24.76 0.28 0.80
N ALA A 209 25.64 0.50 1.78
CA ALA A 209 27.06 0.16 1.68
C ALA A 209 27.33 -1.35 1.61
N GLN A 210 26.38 -2.19 2.02
CA GLN A 210 26.46 -3.65 1.95
C GLN A 210 26.01 -4.19 0.59
N GLY A 211 25.26 -3.39 -0.18
CA GLY A 211 24.84 -3.69 -1.55
C GLY A 211 23.35 -3.53 -1.74
N ASP A 212 22.83 -4.18 -2.78
CA ASP A 212 21.40 -4.21 -3.07
C ASP A 212 20.75 -5.43 -2.42
N ILE A 213 19.62 -5.18 -1.75
CA ILE A 213 18.68 -6.20 -1.30
C ILE A 213 17.34 -6.03 -2.03
N PHE A 214 16.71 -7.15 -2.33
CA PHE A 214 15.49 -7.26 -3.12
C PHE A 214 14.36 -7.82 -2.25
N TYR A 215 13.24 -7.10 -2.19
CA TYR A 215 12.13 -7.43 -1.30
C TYR A 215 11.23 -8.51 -1.91
N LEU A 216 10.99 -9.57 -1.15
CA LEU A 216 9.96 -10.58 -1.42
C LEU A 216 8.83 -10.37 -0.42
N ALA A 217 7.62 -10.06 -0.89
CA ALA A 217 6.52 -9.61 -0.04
C ALA A 217 5.23 -10.39 -0.25
N ASP A 218 4.49 -10.63 0.83
CA ASP A 218 3.19 -11.31 0.78
C ASP A 218 2.08 -10.46 0.15
N ALA A 219 0.85 -10.99 0.12
CA ALA A 219 -0.32 -10.30 -0.40
C ALA A 219 -0.70 -9.00 0.35
N LEU A 220 -0.27 -8.84 1.61
CA LEU A 220 -0.44 -7.58 2.37
C LEU A 220 0.75 -6.63 2.14
N GLY A 221 1.76 -7.03 1.37
CA GLY A 221 3.02 -6.32 1.19
C GLY A 221 3.96 -6.43 2.39
N SER A 222 3.74 -7.37 3.29
CA SER A 222 4.68 -7.65 4.38
C SER A 222 5.94 -8.29 3.82
N THR A 223 7.11 -7.76 4.18
CA THR A 223 8.40 -8.32 3.74
C THR A 223 8.58 -9.72 4.30
N LEU A 224 8.61 -10.75 3.47
CA LEU A 224 8.94 -12.12 3.87
C LEU A 224 10.42 -12.44 3.66
N GLY A 225 11.11 -11.81 2.72
CA GLY A 225 12.50 -12.13 2.44
C GLY A 225 13.27 -10.97 1.86
N LEU A 226 14.55 -10.91 2.21
CA LEU A 226 15.53 -10.03 1.58
C LEU A 226 16.49 -10.89 0.77
N ALA A 227 16.36 -10.86 -0.55
CA ALA A 227 17.26 -11.57 -1.44
C ALA A 227 18.46 -10.70 -1.84
N ASP A 228 19.61 -11.33 -2.07
CA ASP A 228 20.77 -10.67 -2.68
C ASP A 228 20.65 -10.60 -4.21
N ILE A 229 21.71 -10.09 -4.87
CA ILE A 229 21.79 -9.97 -6.33
C ILE A 229 21.70 -11.32 -7.06
N ASN A 230 22.03 -12.43 -6.41
CA ASN A 230 22.00 -13.78 -6.97
C ASN A 230 20.73 -14.56 -6.59
N GLY A 231 19.79 -13.95 -5.87
CA GLY A 231 18.54 -14.60 -5.45
C GLY A 231 18.61 -15.34 -4.13
N ASN A 232 19.74 -15.34 -3.43
CA ASN A 232 19.82 -16.01 -2.14
C ASN A 232 19.08 -15.18 -1.11
N ILE A 233 18.12 -15.79 -0.40
CA ILE A 233 17.38 -15.15 0.68
C ILE A 233 18.29 -15.04 1.91
N GLN A 234 18.77 -13.84 2.20
CA GLN A 234 19.72 -13.55 3.29
C GLN A 234 19.02 -13.36 4.65
N THR A 235 17.84 -12.73 4.65
CA THR A 235 17.06 -12.45 5.87
C THR A 235 15.60 -12.79 5.63
N GLN A 236 14.95 -13.30 6.66
CA GLN A 236 13.59 -13.83 6.63
C GLN A 236 12.79 -13.29 7.84
N TYR A 237 11.66 -12.62 7.62
CA TYR A 237 10.69 -12.19 8.66
C TYR A 237 9.38 -13.01 8.75
N THR A 238 9.08 -13.57 9.91
CA THR A 238 7.85 -14.33 10.18
C THR A 238 6.95 -13.49 11.09
N TYR A 239 5.67 -13.40 10.76
CA TYR A 239 4.70 -12.53 11.43
C TYR A 239 3.59 -13.35 12.08
N ASP A 240 3.08 -12.92 13.23
CA ASP A 240 1.72 -13.30 13.63
C ASP A 240 0.67 -12.49 12.84
N PRO A 241 -0.63 -12.82 12.93
CA PRO A 241 -1.68 -12.09 12.20
C PRO A 241 -1.70 -10.58 12.44
N PHE A 242 -1.27 -10.09 13.60
CA PHE A 242 -1.22 -8.67 13.95
C PHE A 242 0.18 -8.07 13.72
N GLY A 243 1.11 -8.80 13.12
CA GLY A 243 2.41 -8.27 12.71
C GLY A 243 3.53 -8.41 13.75
N ALA A 244 3.32 -9.15 14.85
CA ALA A 244 4.41 -9.41 15.79
C ALA A 244 5.51 -10.20 15.05
N THR A 245 6.70 -9.63 15.01
CA THR A 245 7.72 -10.01 14.03
C THR A 245 8.85 -10.80 14.67
N THR A 246 9.25 -11.89 14.03
CA THR A 246 10.50 -12.60 14.32
C THR A 246 11.34 -12.65 13.04
N SER A 247 12.66 -12.55 13.15
CA SER A 247 13.55 -12.59 11.99
C SER A 247 14.64 -13.65 12.15
N THR A 248 15.01 -14.30 11.05
CA THR A 248 16.13 -15.25 10.95
C THR A 248 17.03 -14.90 9.77
N GLY A 249 18.27 -15.42 9.77
CA GLY A 249 19.27 -15.15 8.74
C GLY A 249 20.26 -14.06 9.14
N LEU A 250 20.83 -13.38 8.16
CA LEU A 250 21.85 -12.35 8.37
C LEU A 250 21.24 -11.07 8.99
N PRO A 251 21.98 -10.38 9.88
CA PRO A 251 21.61 -9.04 10.34
C PRO A 251 21.48 -8.07 9.16
N THR A 252 20.54 -7.15 9.26
CA THR A 252 20.25 -6.16 8.23
C THR A 252 19.87 -4.82 8.83
N SER A 253 20.16 -3.73 8.12
CA SER A 253 19.69 -2.38 8.46
C SER A 253 18.30 -2.06 7.87
N ASN A 254 17.68 -3.02 7.17
CA ASN A 254 16.30 -2.90 6.68
C ASN A 254 15.32 -2.69 7.85
N THR A 255 14.42 -1.73 7.68
CA THR A 255 13.32 -1.46 8.61
C THR A 255 11.95 -1.82 8.04
N VAL A 256 11.83 -2.07 6.74
CA VAL A 256 10.55 -2.36 6.09
C VAL A 256 10.10 -3.79 6.40
N GLY A 257 9.01 -3.94 7.16
CA GLY A 257 8.50 -5.22 7.67
C GLY A 257 7.02 -5.45 7.35
N PHE A 258 6.20 -5.65 8.40
CA PHE A 258 4.77 -5.92 8.30
C PHE A 258 4.04 -4.84 7.49
N THR A 259 3.27 -5.29 6.49
CA THR A 259 2.55 -4.48 5.49
C THR A 259 3.36 -3.39 4.78
N GLY A 260 4.69 -3.49 4.79
CA GLY A 260 5.58 -2.51 4.17
C GLY A 260 5.88 -1.29 5.06
N ARG A 261 5.63 -1.38 6.37
CA ARG A 261 5.88 -0.28 7.32
C ARG A 261 7.19 -0.43 8.05
N GLU A 262 7.73 0.70 8.53
CA GLU A 262 9.05 0.75 9.15
C GLU A 262 9.01 0.32 10.63
N MET A 263 9.78 -0.70 10.97
CA MET A 263 10.08 -1.16 12.33
C MET A 263 11.54 -0.83 12.65
N ASP A 264 11.77 0.24 13.42
CA ASP A 264 13.12 0.75 13.73
C ASP A 264 13.78 0.02 14.91
N ASN A 265 13.52 -1.28 15.03
CA ASN A 265 14.01 -2.13 16.12
C ASN A 265 13.57 -1.65 17.53
N THR A 266 12.50 -0.87 17.62
CA THR A 266 11.88 -0.44 18.88
C THR A 266 10.77 -1.39 19.35
N GLY A 267 10.36 -2.33 18.50
CA GLY A 267 9.14 -3.14 18.66
C GLY A 267 7.90 -2.53 18.00
N LEU A 268 7.94 -1.23 17.69
CA LEU A 268 6.83 -0.51 17.07
C LEU A 268 6.96 -0.42 15.55
N TYR A 269 5.80 -0.39 14.88
CA TYR A 269 5.72 0.01 13.49
C TYR A 269 5.28 1.47 13.36
N TYR A 270 6.01 2.25 12.57
CA TYR A 270 5.61 3.60 12.19
C TYR A 270 4.58 3.54 11.04
N TYR A 271 3.34 3.94 11.30
CA TYR A 271 2.24 3.95 10.34
C TYR A 271 1.86 5.37 9.94
N ARG A 272 2.84 6.27 9.81
CA ARG A 272 2.65 7.68 9.46
C ARG A 272 1.93 8.45 10.57
N ALA A 273 0.60 8.48 10.56
CA ALA A 273 -0.15 9.25 11.55
C ALA A 273 -0.03 8.69 12.97
N ARG A 274 0.23 7.39 13.12
CA ARG A 274 0.29 6.70 14.41
C ARG A 274 1.42 5.67 14.47
N TYR A 275 1.78 5.29 15.69
CA TYR A 275 2.65 4.15 15.97
C TYR A 275 1.80 2.95 16.38
N TYR A 276 2.10 1.80 15.80
CA TYR A 276 1.38 0.56 15.98
C TYR A 276 2.21 -0.41 16.83
N GLU A 277 1.60 -0.96 17.88
CA GLU A 277 2.18 -1.98 18.74
C GLU A 277 1.62 -3.36 18.34
N PRO A 278 2.39 -4.16 17.59
CA PRO A 278 1.89 -5.41 17.02
C PRO A 278 1.54 -6.45 18.08
N SER A 279 2.22 -6.47 19.23
CA SER A 279 1.92 -7.46 20.27
C SER A 279 0.56 -7.21 20.93
N MET A 280 0.09 -5.96 20.95
CA MET A 280 -1.23 -5.57 21.44
C MET A 280 -2.29 -5.51 20.33
N GLY A 281 -1.89 -5.61 19.07
CA GLY A 281 -2.79 -5.54 17.91
C GLY A 281 -3.50 -4.19 17.74
N ARG A 282 -2.91 -3.09 18.23
CA ARG A 282 -3.56 -1.76 18.23
C ARG A 282 -2.56 -0.60 18.12
N PHE A 283 -3.07 0.59 17.81
CA PHE A 283 -2.28 1.82 17.84
C PHE A 283 -2.04 2.33 19.27
N LEU A 284 -0.93 3.05 19.46
CA LEU A 284 -0.55 3.66 20.74
C LEU A 284 -1.30 4.96 21.08
N SER A 285 -2.03 5.53 20.11
CA SER A 285 -2.81 6.75 20.26
C SER A 285 -4.16 6.62 19.55
N GLU A 286 -5.12 7.45 19.97
CA GLU A 286 -6.40 7.57 19.28
C GLU A 286 -6.21 8.01 17.83
N ASP A 287 -7.13 7.59 16.95
CA ASP A 287 -7.17 8.01 15.56
C ASP A 287 -7.36 9.53 15.43
N PRO A 288 -6.46 10.26 14.74
CA PRO A 288 -6.64 11.69 14.47
C PRO A 288 -7.94 12.05 13.74
N ILE A 289 -8.57 11.11 13.01
CA ILE A 289 -9.88 11.33 12.39
C ILE A 289 -11.05 10.81 13.24
N GLY A 290 -10.76 10.30 14.44
CA GLY A 290 -11.72 9.82 15.44
C GLY A 290 -12.63 8.72 14.91
N PHE A 291 -13.92 8.78 15.29
CA PHE A 291 -14.93 7.80 14.89
C PHE A 291 -15.25 7.74 13.38
N LYS A 292 -14.59 8.56 12.54
CA LYS A 292 -14.67 8.43 11.09
C LYS A 292 -13.91 7.21 10.57
N ALA A 293 -12.92 6.72 11.33
CA ALA A 293 -12.16 5.53 11.01
C ALA A 293 -12.90 4.26 11.45
N ASP A 294 -13.14 4.14 12.76
CA ASP A 294 -13.77 2.99 13.42
C ASP A 294 -14.45 3.45 14.73
N MET A 295 -15.40 2.69 15.25
CA MET A 295 -15.97 2.91 16.59
C MET A 295 -14.91 2.72 17.69
N ASN A 296 -13.91 1.86 17.46
CA ASN A 296 -12.73 1.76 18.30
C ASN A 296 -11.59 2.60 17.69
N VAL A 297 -11.35 3.77 18.28
CA VAL A 297 -10.36 4.76 17.81
C VAL A 297 -8.90 4.27 17.89
N TYR A 298 -8.64 3.07 18.39
CA TYR A 298 -7.30 2.46 18.43
C TYR A 298 -7.17 1.24 17.53
N ALA A 299 -8.25 0.79 16.90
CA ALA A 299 -8.26 -0.43 16.11
C ALA A 299 -7.31 -0.33 14.92
N TYR A 300 -6.59 -1.41 14.66
CA TYR A 300 -5.86 -1.60 13.43
C TYR A 300 -6.70 -2.43 12.45
N ALA A 301 -6.86 -1.92 11.22
CA ALA A 301 -7.38 -2.67 10.09
C ALA A 301 -8.72 -3.41 10.36
N PHE A 302 -9.67 -2.73 11.02
CA PHE A 302 -10.99 -3.26 11.40
C PHE A 302 -10.90 -4.56 12.24
N SER A 303 -9.80 -4.74 12.97
CA SER A 303 -9.47 -6.00 13.67
C SER A 303 -9.41 -7.24 12.75
N SER A 304 -9.19 -7.04 11.45
CA SER A 304 -9.05 -8.09 10.45
C SER A 304 -7.74 -7.93 9.65
N PRO A 305 -6.58 -7.99 10.33
CA PRO A 305 -5.27 -7.63 9.77
C PRO A 305 -4.75 -8.59 8.68
N VAL A 306 -5.36 -9.77 8.53
CA VAL A 306 -5.04 -10.71 7.44
C VAL A 306 -5.73 -10.36 6.11
N ASN A 307 -6.70 -9.44 6.15
CA ASN A 307 -7.53 -9.01 5.01
C ASN A 307 -7.37 -7.52 4.68
N PHE A 308 -7.05 -6.71 5.69
CA PHE A 308 -6.98 -5.26 5.57
C PHE A 308 -5.62 -4.74 6.05
N VAL A 309 -5.24 -3.58 5.53
CA VAL A 309 -4.05 -2.81 5.88
C VAL A 309 -4.47 -1.39 6.25
N ASP A 310 -3.64 -0.62 6.95
CA ASP A 310 -3.86 0.81 7.15
C ASP A 310 -2.64 1.60 6.70
N PRO A 311 -2.47 1.93 5.41
CA PRO A 311 -1.28 2.62 4.93
C PRO A 311 -1.09 3.98 5.62
N SER A 312 -2.16 4.68 5.93
CA SER A 312 -2.09 6.05 6.48
C SER A 312 -1.87 6.11 7.99
N GLY A 313 -2.17 5.02 8.71
CA GLY A 313 -2.39 5.04 10.14
C GLY A 313 -3.65 5.82 10.53
N LEU A 314 -4.63 5.98 9.65
CA LEU A 314 -5.89 6.72 9.87
C LEU A 314 -7.14 5.94 9.50
N ASN A 315 -7.03 4.92 8.63
CA ASN A 315 -8.19 4.12 8.24
C ASN A 315 -7.75 2.81 7.59
N GLY A 316 -8.36 1.72 8.03
CA GLY A 316 -8.22 0.44 7.38
C GLY A 316 -8.75 0.48 5.94
N THR A 317 -8.10 -0.27 5.06
CA THR A 317 -8.56 -0.51 3.69
C THR A 317 -8.18 -1.92 3.27
N LYS A 318 -8.95 -2.50 2.35
CA LYS A 318 -8.50 -3.73 1.68
C LYS A 318 -7.24 -3.37 0.92
N LYS A 319 -6.18 -4.18 1.02
CA LYS A 319 -5.03 -4.00 0.12
C LYS A 319 -5.58 -4.19 -1.30
N PRO A 320 -5.54 -3.17 -2.17
CA PRO A 320 -6.01 -3.37 -3.52
C PRO A 320 -5.17 -4.47 -4.16
N ASP A 321 -5.80 -5.49 -4.72
CA ASP A 321 -5.16 -6.51 -5.54
C ASP A 321 -4.73 -5.90 -6.90
N ASN A 322 -4.03 -4.75 -6.88
CA ASN A 322 -3.71 -3.90 -8.04
C ASN A 322 -4.84 -3.79 -9.09
N ALA A 323 -6.08 -3.92 -8.63
CA ALA A 323 -7.26 -3.89 -9.47
C ALA A 323 -7.56 -2.41 -9.73
N ILE A 324 -7.32 -2.00 -10.96
CA ILE A 324 -7.91 -0.78 -11.52
C ILE A 324 -9.42 -0.88 -11.30
N TYR A 325 -10.08 0.23 -10.94
CA TYR A 325 -11.54 0.27 -10.83
C TYR A 325 -12.13 -0.15 -12.18
N LYS A 326 -13.00 -1.17 -12.16
CA LYS A 326 -13.58 -1.76 -13.38
C LYS A 326 -15.09 -1.71 -13.35
N ILE A 327 -15.66 -1.72 -14.55
CA ILE A 327 -17.09 -1.90 -14.80
C ILE A 327 -17.34 -3.37 -15.15
N CYS A 328 -18.30 -4.00 -14.51
CA CYS A 328 -18.80 -5.33 -14.85
C CYS A 328 -20.31 -5.33 -15.09
N CYS A 329 -20.79 -6.45 -15.61
CA CYS A 329 -22.21 -6.77 -15.57
C CYS A 329 -22.62 -7.20 -14.15
N LYS A 330 -23.69 -6.59 -13.63
CA LYS A 330 -24.31 -6.92 -12.35
C LYS A 330 -25.82 -6.81 -12.45
N LYS A 331 -26.54 -7.91 -12.25
CA LYS A 331 -28.01 -7.99 -12.26
C LYS A 331 -28.64 -7.31 -13.47
N GLY A 332 -28.16 -7.61 -14.68
CA GLY A 332 -28.74 -7.04 -15.90
C GLY A 332 -28.17 -5.68 -16.32
N LYS A 333 -27.23 -5.11 -15.57
CA LYS A 333 -26.76 -3.71 -15.74
C LYS A 333 -25.26 -3.58 -15.63
N PHE A 334 -24.71 -2.48 -16.13
CA PHE A 334 -23.32 -2.08 -15.94
C PHE A 334 -23.16 -1.49 -14.52
N SER A 335 -22.15 -1.94 -13.79
CA SER A 335 -21.87 -1.56 -12.40
C SER A 335 -20.38 -1.63 -12.13
N PHE A 336 -19.90 -1.01 -11.06
CA PHE A 336 -18.56 -1.30 -10.54
C PHE A 336 -18.42 -2.77 -10.11
N CYS A 337 -17.25 -3.36 -10.35
CA CYS A 337 -16.90 -4.75 -9.99
C CYS A 337 -17.03 -5.03 -8.49
N GLU A 338 -16.66 -4.08 -7.62
CA GLU A 338 -16.78 -4.19 -6.17
C GLU A 338 -17.13 -2.82 -5.52
N GLY A 339 -17.76 -2.87 -4.33
CA GLY A 339 -18.03 -1.71 -3.46
C GLY A 339 -19.43 -1.06 -3.61
N PRO A 340 -19.98 -0.43 -2.54
CA PRO A 340 -21.09 0.51 -2.71
C PRO A 340 -20.64 1.66 -3.61
N ASN A 341 -21.58 2.32 -4.30
CA ASN A 341 -21.33 3.60 -4.95
C ASN A 341 -20.84 4.60 -3.88
N ALA A 342 -19.54 4.62 -3.59
CA ALA A 342 -19.00 5.50 -2.58
C ALA A 342 -19.23 6.94 -3.04
N SER A 343 -20.01 7.68 -2.26
CA SER A 343 -20.09 9.13 -2.35
C SER A 343 -18.70 9.70 -2.06
N MET A 344 -18.33 10.78 -2.76
CA MET A 344 -17.14 11.60 -2.50
C MET A 344 -17.06 12.07 -1.05
N ALA A 345 -16.62 11.21 -0.14
CA ALA A 345 -16.63 11.45 1.30
C ALA A 345 -15.23 11.34 1.94
N GLY A 346 -14.17 11.24 1.14
CA GLY A 346 -12.79 11.06 1.62
C GLY A 346 -11.78 12.01 1.01
N ASN A 347 -10.59 12.07 1.63
CA ASN A 347 -9.44 12.88 1.19
C ASN A 347 -8.66 12.25 0.00
N ASP A 348 -9.14 11.15 -0.57
CA ASP A 348 -8.54 10.44 -1.70
C ASP A 348 -9.07 10.96 -3.04
N TRP A 349 -8.71 12.21 -3.36
CA TRP A 349 -9.13 12.87 -4.59
C TRP A 349 -8.68 12.17 -5.86
N VAL A 350 -7.52 11.51 -5.85
CA VAL A 350 -7.02 10.77 -7.02
C VAL A 350 -7.89 9.54 -7.28
N GLY A 351 -8.19 8.75 -6.25
CA GLY A 351 -9.10 7.61 -6.38
C GLY A 351 -10.54 8.02 -6.66
N ASP A 352 -11.05 9.08 -6.02
CA ASP A 352 -12.42 9.59 -6.27
C ASP A 352 -12.58 10.10 -7.71
N CYS A 353 -11.62 10.86 -8.22
CA CYS A 353 -11.70 11.36 -9.58
C CYS A 353 -11.46 10.26 -10.63
N ALA A 354 -10.63 9.26 -10.34
CA ALA A 354 -10.54 8.05 -11.16
C ALA A 354 -11.86 7.25 -11.15
N ARG A 355 -12.64 7.28 -10.06
CA ARG A 355 -14.00 6.69 -10.05
C ARG A 355 -15.00 7.49 -10.89
N GLU A 356 -14.89 8.82 -10.93
CA GLU A 356 -15.72 9.65 -11.82
C GLU A 356 -15.46 9.34 -13.30
N HIS A 357 -14.20 9.04 -13.65
CA HIS A 357 -13.84 8.55 -14.97
C HIS A 357 -14.67 7.31 -15.32
N GLU A 358 -14.55 6.26 -14.51
CA GLU A 358 -15.22 4.98 -14.77
C GLU A 358 -16.76 5.10 -14.70
N ARG A 359 -17.28 6.00 -13.86
CA ARG A 359 -18.72 6.30 -13.82
C ARG A 359 -19.21 6.92 -15.12
N GLN A 360 -18.37 7.72 -15.78
CA GLN A 360 -18.73 8.32 -17.06
C GLN A 360 -18.89 7.27 -18.16
N HIS A 361 -18.09 6.21 -18.16
CA HIS A 361 -18.25 5.08 -19.10
C HIS A 361 -19.60 4.39 -18.93
N ILE A 362 -20.07 4.23 -17.68
CA ILE A 362 -21.43 3.71 -17.39
C ILE A 362 -22.51 4.65 -17.95
N ASN A 363 -22.33 5.97 -17.79
CA ASN A 363 -23.28 6.96 -18.32
C ASN A 363 -23.29 6.98 -19.85
N ASP A 364 -22.13 6.86 -20.49
CA ASP A 364 -21.99 6.82 -21.95
C ASP A 364 -22.65 5.56 -22.52
N PHE A 365 -22.55 4.43 -21.83
CA PHE A 365 -23.31 3.22 -22.18
C PHE A 365 -24.83 3.45 -22.04
N ASN A 366 -25.30 3.91 -20.88
CA ASN A 366 -26.73 4.09 -20.62
C ASN A 366 -27.39 5.13 -21.52
N SER A 367 -26.60 6.09 -22.03
CA SER A 367 -27.06 7.09 -23.00
C SER A 367 -26.93 6.63 -24.46
N GLY A 368 -26.49 5.39 -24.70
CA GLY A 368 -26.38 4.80 -26.04
C GLY A 368 -25.26 5.37 -26.88
N LYS A 369 -24.23 6.00 -26.28
CA LYS A 369 -23.10 6.56 -27.02
C LYS A 369 -22.17 5.49 -27.61
N PHE A 370 -22.27 4.25 -27.14
CA PHE A 370 -21.55 3.12 -27.72
C PHE A 370 -22.28 1.79 -27.46
N THR A 371 -21.91 0.77 -28.24
CA THR A 371 -22.40 -0.61 -28.04
C THR A 371 -21.29 -1.45 -27.40
N PRO A 372 -21.49 -1.98 -26.19
CA PRO A 372 -20.49 -2.79 -25.51
C PRO A 372 -20.39 -4.17 -26.17
N LEU A 373 -19.20 -4.75 -26.13
CA LEU A 373 -18.99 -6.13 -26.57
C LEU A 373 -19.68 -7.14 -25.63
N THR A 374 -19.84 -6.78 -24.35
CA THR A 374 -20.48 -7.61 -23.32
C THR A 374 -21.94 -7.19 -23.13
N ASN A 375 -22.88 -8.11 -23.35
CA ASN A 375 -24.30 -7.88 -23.07
C ASN A 375 -24.63 -8.21 -21.61
N CYS A 376 -24.78 -7.20 -20.77
CA CYS A 376 -25.13 -7.39 -19.37
C CYS A 376 -26.57 -7.84 -19.13
N ALA A 377 -27.45 -7.81 -20.15
CA ALA A 377 -28.80 -8.37 -20.04
C ALA A 377 -28.80 -9.92 -20.08
N ASP A 378 -27.70 -10.53 -20.53
CA ASP A 378 -27.51 -11.99 -20.43
C ASP A 378 -27.06 -12.36 -19.01
N PRO A 379 -27.84 -13.15 -18.26
CA PRO A 379 -27.49 -13.58 -16.91
C PRO A 379 -26.18 -14.38 -16.83
N ALA A 380 -25.73 -15.01 -17.93
CA ALA A 380 -24.46 -15.73 -17.97
C ALA A 380 -23.24 -14.81 -17.89
N ASN A 381 -23.44 -13.51 -18.10
CA ASN A 381 -22.39 -12.50 -18.04
C ASN A 381 -22.33 -11.79 -16.69
N ASP A 382 -23.17 -12.13 -15.70
CA ASP A 382 -23.11 -11.55 -14.35
C ASP A 382 -21.72 -11.75 -13.74
N GLY A 383 -21.09 -10.66 -13.31
CA GLY A 383 -19.71 -10.59 -12.83
C GLY A 383 -18.63 -10.38 -13.90
N GLN A 384 -18.94 -10.48 -15.20
CA GLN A 384 -17.94 -10.27 -16.26
C GLN A 384 -17.56 -8.80 -16.43
N ILE A 385 -16.26 -8.53 -16.62
CA ILE A 385 -15.72 -7.20 -16.90
C ILE A 385 -16.17 -6.74 -18.29
N VAL A 386 -16.53 -5.47 -18.37
CA VAL A 386 -16.94 -4.81 -19.60
C VAL A 386 -15.71 -4.20 -20.26
N ASN A 387 -15.36 -4.69 -21.44
CA ASN A 387 -14.19 -4.21 -22.17
C ASN A 387 -14.62 -3.09 -23.15
N VAL A 388 -14.02 -1.91 -23.02
CA VAL A 388 -14.29 -0.73 -23.87
C VAL A 388 -13.46 -0.70 -25.16
N ASN A 389 -12.77 -1.79 -25.50
CA ASN A 389 -12.01 -1.91 -26.76
C ASN A 389 -12.97 -2.06 -27.96
N GLY A 390 -13.43 -0.93 -28.51
CA GLY A 390 -14.25 -0.86 -29.72
C GLY A 390 -13.98 0.40 -30.56
N PRO A 391 -14.64 0.59 -31.71
CA PRO A 391 -14.45 1.75 -32.59
C PRO A 391 -14.70 3.10 -31.90
N ASP A 392 -15.51 3.11 -30.83
CA ASP A 392 -15.86 4.31 -30.07
C ASP A 392 -14.91 4.58 -28.88
N LYS A 393 -13.87 3.75 -28.69
CA LYS A 393 -12.95 3.81 -27.54
C LYS A 393 -12.43 5.23 -27.29
N ASN A 394 -11.94 5.92 -28.31
CA ASN A 394 -11.36 7.25 -28.13
C ASN A 394 -12.39 8.29 -27.66
N ALA A 395 -13.64 8.21 -28.13
CA ALA A 395 -14.70 9.11 -27.71
C ALA A 395 -15.13 8.86 -26.26
N ILE A 396 -15.19 7.58 -25.86
CA ILE A 396 -15.54 7.12 -24.52
C ILE A 396 -14.44 7.52 -23.52
N GLU A 397 -13.17 7.23 -23.82
CA GLU A 397 -12.02 7.62 -23.00
C GLU A 397 -11.91 9.15 -22.90
N CYS A 398 -12.13 9.88 -24.00
CA CYS A 398 -12.15 11.35 -23.98
C CYS A 398 -13.23 11.90 -23.03
N SER A 399 -14.41 11.29 -23.00
CA SER A 399 -15.52 11.63 -22.10
C SER A 399 -15.16 11.33 -20.63
N GLY A 400 -14.60 10.14 -20.36
CA GLY A 400 -14.11 9.73 -19.04
C GLY A 400 -13.03 10.64 -18.48
N TYR A 401 -11.94 10.85 -19.23
CA TYR A 401 -10.86 11.76 -18.82
C TYR A 401 -11.34 13.20 -18.68
N SER A 402 -12.34 13.65 -19.45
CA SER A 402 -12.93 14.97 -19.26
C SER A 402 -13.62 15.13 -17.90
N LYS A 403 -14.29 14.09 -17.40
CA LYS A 403 -14.90 14.08 -16.06
C LYS A 403 -13.86 14.01 -14.96
N GLU A 404 -12.79 13.26 -15.18
CA GLU A 404 -11.70 13.18 -14.21
C GLU A 404 -10.94 14.51 -14.09
N VAL A 405 -10.65 15.21 -15.20
CA VAL A 405 -10.06 16.56 -15.17
C VAL A 405 -10.96 17.53 -14.42
N ASP A 406 -12.27 17.51 -14.70
CA ASP A 406 -13.25 18.36 -14.03
C ASP A 406 -13.27 18.09 -12.52
N CYS A 407 -13.34 16.82 -12.11
CA CYS A 407 -13.25 16.42 -10.71
C CYS A 407 -11.94 16.92 -10.05
N LEU A 408 -10.79 16.68 -10.67
CA LEU A 408 -9.49 17.10 -10.13
C LEU A 408 -9.35 18.62 -10.03
N SER A 409 -10.05 19.40 -10.86
CA SER A 409 -10.04 20.86 -10.81
C SER A 409 -10.69 21.42 -9.54
N HIS A 410 -11.59 20.66 -8.91
CA HIS A 410 -12.25 21.00 -7.65
C HIS A 410 -11.45 20.54 -6.42
N ALA A 411 -10.33 19.82 -6.61
CA ALA A 411 -9.49 19.37 -5.51
C ALA A 411 -8.89 20.57 -4.76
N PRO A 412 -8.89 20.57 -3.41
CA PRO A 412 -8.39 21.68 -2.61
C PRO A 412 -6.89 21.89 -2.85
N SER A 413 -6.46 23.16 -2.86
CA SER A 413 -5.07 23.57 -3.15
C SER A 413 -4.00 23.03 -2.19
N ARG A 414 -4.40 22.39 -1.08
CA ARG A 414 -3.51 21.75 -0.10
C ARG A 414 -3.27 20.26 -0.33
N ALA A 415 -3.81 19.67 -1.40
CA ALA A 415 -3.84 18.21 -1.57
C ALA A 415 -2.63 17.60 -2.34
N GLY A 416 -1.52 18.33 -2.42
CA GLY A 416 -0.17 17.79 -2.65
C GLY A 416 0.22 17.44 -4.09
N ASP A 417 1.50 17.10 -4.27
CA ASP A 417 2.15 16.80 -5.57
C ASP A 417 1.45 15.68 -6.37
N SER A 418 0.72 14.78 -5.70
CA SER A 418 0.08 13.62 -6.33
C SER A 418 -1.12 14.02 -7.20
N ILE A 419 -1.82 15.08 -6.81
CA ILE A 419 -2.91 15.65 -7.59
C ILE A 419 -2.39 16.41 -8.79
N ASP A 420 -1.29 17.14 -8.68
CA ASP A 420 -0.71 17.84 -9.82
C ASP A 420 -0.08 16.87 -10.82
N ALA A 421 0.55 15.79 -10.34
CA ALA A 421 0.99 14.68 -11.19
C ALA A 421 -0.19 13.99 -11.88
N ARG A 422 -1.28 13.71 -11.15
CA ARG A 422 -2.50 13.14 -11.74
C ARG A 422 -3.16 14.11 -12.72
N LYS A 423 -3.30 15.39 -12.40
CA LYS A 423 -3.83 16.44 -13.30
C LYS A 423 -3.02 16.51 -14.59
N LYS A 424 -1.69 16.52 -14.49
CA LYS A 424 -0.83 16.50 -15.67
C LYS A 424 -1.09 15.25 -16.51
N PHE A 425 -1.07 14.08 -15.86
CA PHE A 425 -1.34 12.79 -16.52
C PHE A 425 -2.72 12.75 -17.20
N VAL A 426 -3.78 13.11 -16.49
CA VAL A 426 -5.16 13.07 -17.00
C VAL A 426 -5.33 14.08 -18.13
N ASN A 427 -4.69 15.26 -18.08
CA ASN A 427 -4.69 16.21 -19.19
C ASN A 427 -3.91 15.68 -20.41
N ASP A 428 -2.80 14.98 -20.21
CA ASP A 428 -2.04 14.34 -21.29
C ASP A 428 -2.89 13.23 -21.95
N GLN A 429 -3.57 12.40 -21.15
CA GLN A 429 -4.48 11.35 -21.65
C GLN A 429 -5.72 11.92 -22.35
N LYS A 430 -6.35 12.93 -21.75
CA LYS A 430 -7.45 13.67 -22.39
C LYS A 430 -6.99 14.21 -23.74
N SER A 431 -5.80 14.79 -23.83
CA SER A 431 -5.27 15.30 -25.10
C SER A 431 -5.00 14.19 -26.11
N HIS A 432 -4.57 13.01 -25.66
CA HIS A 432 -4.38 11.83 -26.50
C HIS A 432 -5.70 11.30 -27.09
N TYR A 433 -6.70 11.08 -26.25
CA TYR A 433 -7.99 10.50 -26.67
C TYR A 433 -8.94 11.51 -27.31
N CYS A 434 -8.87 12.79 -26.91
CA CYS A 434 -9.65 13.89 -27.49
C CYS A 434 -8.94 14.59 -28.67
N GLY A 435 -7.74 14.15 -29.05
CA GLY A 435 -6.84 14.85 -29.97
C GLY A 435 -7.30 14.91 -31.42
N ALA A 436 -7.59 16.15 -31.86
CA ALA A 436 -7.76 16.66 -33.22
C ALA A 436 -8.80 15.97 -34.13
N ALA A 437 -9.91 16.69 -34.36
CA ALA A 437 -10.48 16.74 -35.69
C ALA A 437 -9.37 17.17 -36.69
N GLY A 438 -8.70 16.20 -37.30
CA GLY A 438 -7.80 16.38 -38.45
C GLY A 438 -6.30 16.14 -38.20
N GLY A 439 -5.80 15.05 -38.79
CA GLY A 439 -4.46 14.98 -39.39
C GLY A 439 -3.30 14.49 -38.52
N CYS A 440 -2.58 13.49 -39.02
CA CYS A 440 -1.30 12.98 -38.50
C CYS A 440 -0.29 14.08 -38.15
N LYS A 441 0.54 13.82 -37.14
CA LYS A 441 1.99 14.09 -37.19
C LYS A 441 2.77 12.94 -36.58
#